data_AF-A0A2H0CRH1-F1
#
_entry.id   AF-A0A2H0CRH1-F1
#
_cell.length_a   1.000
_cell.length_b   1.000
_cell.length_c   1.000
_cell.angle_alpha   90.00
_cell.angle_beta   90.00
_cell.angle_gamma   90.00
#
_symmetry.space_group_name_H-M   'P 1'
#
loop_
_entity.id
_entity.type
_entity.pdbx_description
1 polymer ?
#
loop_
_entity_poly.entity_id
_entity_poly.type
_entity_poly.pdbx_seq_one_letter_code
_entity_poly.pdbx_strand_id
1 'polypeptide(L)'
;MAMERTGECHSCGECCKTVNMTVVRDITLQQHGSLKELQLYLSYRGIRVVGSDEKRNQLYYSMDVPCSELTQDNRCRVHDSPQKPLICHRFPSTKEDIEDIPNCGFGFHPALPGWPAT
;
A
#
# COMPACT_ATOMS: atom_id res chain seq x y z
N MET A 1 -13.99 -11.90 -8.26
CA MET A 1 -14.69 -10.78 -8.93
C MET A 1 -13.73 -9.60 -8.92
N ALA A 2 -13.61 -8.86 -10.02
CA ALA A 2 -12.77 -7.67 -10.03
C ALA A 2 -13.41 -6.58 -9.16
N MET A 3 -12.61 -5.86 -8.40
CA MET A 3 -13.06 -4.73 -7.58
C MET A 3 -12.65 -3.43 -8.28
N GLU A 4 -13.54 -2.45 -8.29
CA GLU A 4 -13.31 -1.12 -8.84
C GLU A 4 -13.08 -0.12 -7.70
N ARG A 5 -12.04 0.72 -7.84
CA ARG A 5 -11.73 1.79 -6.89
C ARG A 5 -12.59 3.00 -7.19
N THR A 6 -13.34 3.46 -6.19
CA THR A 6 -14.24 4.60 -6.28
C THR A 6 -13.89 5.67 -5.23
N GLY A 7 -14.36 6.91 -5.43
CA GLY A 7 -14.13 8.02 -4.51
C GLY A 7 -12.88 8.83 -4.85
N GLU A 8 -12.45 9.67 -3.91
CA GLU A 8 -11.34 10.60 -4.13
C GLU A 8 -10.46 10.78 -2.89
N CYS A 9 -9.23 11.25 -3.11
CA CYS A 9 -8.34 11.59 -2.02
C CYS A 9 -8.82 12.88 -1.36
N HIS A 10 -9.03 12.88 -0.04
CA HIS A 10 -9.38 14.07 0.76
C HIS A 10 -8.29 14.44 1.79
N SER A 11 -7.05 13.99 1.56
CA SER A 11 -5.89 14.21 2.43
C SER A 11 -6.04 13.70 3.87
N CYS A 12 -6.47 12.43 4.06
CA CYS A 12 -6.53 11.82 5.40
C CYS A 12 -5.15 11.49 6.01
N GLY A 13 -4.06 11.55 5.22
CA GLY A 13 -2.68 11.36 5.71
C GLY A 13 -2.27 9.90 5.96
N GLU A 14 -3.21 8.95 5.95
CA GLU A 14 -2.94 7.56 6.36
C GLU A 14 -1.94 6.83 5.45
N CYS A 15 -2.02 7.02 4.14
CA CYS A 15 -1.05 6.45 3.20
C CYS A 15 0.37 7.04 3.33
N CYS A 16 0.53 8.15 4.05
CA CYS A 16 1.82 8.79 4.28
C CYS A 16 2.51 8.27 5.56
N LYS A 17 1.87 7.40 6.36
CA LYS A 17 2.44 6.92 7.63
C LYS A 17 3.44 5.78 7.46
N THR A 18 3.31 5.01 6.39
CA THR A 18 4.13 3.84 6.11
C THR A 18 4.64 3.85 4.68
N VAL A 19 5.76 3.19 4.45
CA VAL A 19 6.22 2.84 3.10
C VAL A 19 5.94 1.37 2.88
N ASN A 20 5.19 1.06 1.82
CA ASN A 20 4.87 -0.29 1.41
C ASN A 20 5.67 -0.66 0.15
N MET A 21 6.21 -1.87 0.12
CA MET A 21 7.07 -2.36 -0.97
C MET A 21 6.63 -3.75 -1.40
N THR A 22 6.66 -3.99 -2.70
CA THR A 22 6.46 -5.33 -3.27
C THR A 22 7.79 -5.86 -3.77
N VAL A 23 8.14 -7.08 -3.36
CA VAL A 23 9.35 -7.77 -3.83
C VAL A 23 9.00 -9.11 -4.47
N VAL A 24 9.91 -9.63 -5.30
CA VAL A 24 9.74 -10.95 -5.94
C VAL A 24 9.96 -12.03 -4.90
N ARG A 25 8.93 -12.85 -4.64
CA ARG A 25 8.91 -13.82 -3.54
C ARG A 25 10.02 -14.85 -3.68
N ASP A 26 10.14 -15.51 -4.83
CA ASP A 26 11.05 -16.65 -4.97
C ASP A 26 12.52 -16.23 -4.88
N ILE A 27 12.89 -15.12 -5.52
CA ILE A 27 14.25 -14.54 -5.43
C ILE A 27 14.57 -14.18 -3.98
N THR A 28 13.62 -13.55 -3.29
CA THR A 28 13.79 -13.17 -1.88
C THR A 28 13.95 -14.41 -0.99
N LEU A 29 13.10 -15.43 -1.15
CA LEU A 29 13.18 -16.64 -0.34
C LEU A 29 14.45 -17.44 -0.63
N GLN A 30 14.90 -17.47 -1.89
CA GLN A 30 16.19 -18.06 -2.25
C GLN A 30 17.35 -17.33 -1.56
N GLN A 31 17.34 -16.00 -1.51
CA GLN A 31 18.38 -15.20 -0.87
C GLN A 31 18.45 -15.43 0.65
N HIS A 32 17.30 -15.58 1.31
CA HIS A 32 17.21 -15.68 2.77
C HIS A 32 17.06 -17.11 3.29
N GLY A 33 16.87 -18.10 2.43
CA GLY A 33 16.71 -19.52 2.76
C GLY A 33 15.31 -19.90 3.27
N SER A 34 14.62 -19.03 4.01
CA SER A 34 13.23 -19.24 4.41
C SER A 34 12.50 -17.94 4.73
N LEU A 35 11.16 -18.00 4.79
CA LEU A 35 10.35 -16.87 5.25
C LEU A 35 10.68 -16.46 6.69
N LYS A 36 11.00 -17.43 7.55
CA LYS A 36 11.36 -17.17 8.95
C LYS A 36 12.66 -16.38 9.07
N GLU A 37 13.70 -16.80 8.36
CA GLU A 37 14.99 -16.11 8.32
C GLU A 37 14.87 -14.71 7.70
N LEU A 38 14.08 -14.59 6.64
CA LEU A 38 13.73 -13.30 6.05
C LEU A 38 13.08 -12.36 7.07
N GLN A 39 12.01 -12.81 7.74
CA GLN A 39 11.29 -12.02 8.74
C GLN A 39 12.22 -11.59 9.89
N LEU A 40 13.07 -12.49 10.38
CA LEU A 40 14.05 -12.19 11.41
C LEU A 40 15.05 -11.12 10.94
N TYR A 41 15.63 -11.28 9.75
CA TYR A 41 16.56 -10.31 9.17
C TYR A 41 15.94 -8.91 8.99
N LEU A 42 14.70 -8.85 8.48
CA LEU A 42 13.95 -7.61 8.27
C LEU A 42 13.56 -6.93 9.59
N SER A 43 13.26 -7.73 10.63
CA SER A 43 12.86 -7.21 11.94
C SER A 43 13.95 -6.35 12.59
N TYR A 44 15.22 -6.64 12.33
CA TYR A 44 16.36 -5.84 12.80
C TYR A 44 16.38 -4.41 12.25
N ARG A 45 15.56 -4.11 11.24
CA ARG A 45 15.43 -2.79 10.60
C ARG A 45 14.01 -2.23 10.70
N GLY A 46 13.15 -2.84 11.52
CA GLY A 46 11.75 -2.42 11.65
C GLY A 46 10.89 -2.66 10.41
N ILE A 47 11.31 -3.56 9.51
CA ILE A 47 10.55 -3.92 8.30
C ILE A 47 9.71 -5.16 8.60
N ARG A 48 8.43 -5.12 8.25
CA ARG A 48 7.49 -6.23 8.43
C ARG A 48 7.12 -6.84 7.09
N VAL A 49 7.07 -8.17 7.02
CA VAL A 49 6.37 -8.87 5.94
C VAL A 49 4.88 -8.88 6.30
N VAL A 50 4.07 -8.16 5.52
CA VAL A 50 2.64 -7.94 5.81
C VAL A 50 1.71 -8.77 4.92
N GLY A 51 2.26 -9.47 3.92
CA GLY A 51 1.49 -10.40 3.11
C GLY A 51 2.27 -10.98 1.94
N SER A 52 1.57 -11.75 1.12
CA SER A 52 2.11 -12.39 -0.07
C SER A 52 1.02 -12.66 -1.10
N ASP A 53 1.40 -12.70 -2.37
CA ASP A 53 0.59 -13.27 -3.44
C ASP A 53 1.45 -14.30 -4.18
N GLU A 54 1.21 -15.58 -3.89
CA GLU A 54 1.97 -16.67 -4.46
C GLU A 54 1.74 -16.83 -5.96
N LYS A 55 0.51 -16.56 -6.43
CA LYS A 55 0.17 -16.66 -7.86
C LYS A 55 0.92 -15.61 -8.68
N ARG A 56 1.17 -14.45 -8.09
CA ARG A 56 1.91 -13.34 -8.72
C ARG A 56 3.40 -13.33 -8.37
N ASN A 57 3.88 -14.29 -7.58
CA ASN A 57 5.26 -14.34 -7.09
C ASN A 57 5.68 -13.08 -6.31
N GLN A 58 4.84 -12.64 -5.36
CA GLN A 58 5.02 -11.38 -4.63
C GLN A 58 5.05 -11.57 -3.10
N LEU A 59 5.90 -10.79 -2.43
CA LEU A 59 5.83 -10.53 -0.99
C LEU A 59 5.62 -9.03 -0.78
N TYR A 60 4.87 -8.69 0.27
CA TYR A 60 4.56 -7.30 0.64
C TYR A 60 5.26 -6.95 1.94
N TYR A 61 6.05 -5.89 1.90
CA TYR A 61 6.73 -5.33 3.06
C TYR A 61 6.12 -4.00 3.46
N SER A 62 6.20 -3.69 4.75
CA SER A 62 5.81 -2.40 5.31
C SER A 62 6.85 -1.93 6.33
N MET A 63 7.08 -0.62 6.38
CA MET A 63 7.92 0.04 7.37
C MET A 63 7.23 1.31 7.86
N ASP A 64 7.33 1.59 9.16
CA ASP A 64 6.75 2.78 9.81
C ASP A 64 7.64 4.01 9.62
N VAL A 65 7.94 4.31 8.36
CA VAL A 65 8.69 5.51 7.98
C VAL A 65 7.69 6.52 7.44
N PRO A 66 7.34 7.57 8.20
CA PRO A 66 6.41 8.58 7.73
C PRO A 66 7.03 9.39 6.59
N CYS A 67 6.21 9.73 5.61
CA CYS A 67 6.55 10.63 4.52
C CYS A 67 6.88 12.04 5.07
N SER A 68 7.89 12.69 4.51
CA SER A 68 8.22 14.09 4.83
C SER A 68 7.09 15.09 4.56
N GLU A 69 6.16 14.71 3.67
CA GLU A 69 5.00 15.53 3.31
C GLU A 69 3.79 15.31 4.24
N LEU A 70 3.90 14.45 5.25
CA LEU A 70 2.89 14.30 6.29
C LEU A 70 3.01 15.45 7.30
N THR A 71 1.95 16.23 7.47
CA THR A 71 1.90 17.30 8.47
C THR A 71 1.59 16.76 9.86
N GLN A 72 1.84 17.57 10.90
CA GLN A 72 1.51 17.23 12.29
C GLN A 72 0.00 17.00 12.51
N ASP A 73 -0.84 17.64 11.69
CA ASP A 73 -2.30 17.48 11.71
C ASP A 73 -2.79 16.26 10.92
N ASN A 74 -1.88 15.33 10.56
CA ASN A 74 -2.17 14.14 9.75
C ASN A 74 -2.76 14.48 8.37
N ARG A 75 -2.20 15.50 7.70
CA ARG A 75 -2.60 15.92 6.35
C ARG A 75 -1.45 15.71 5.36
N CYS A 76 -1.79 15.50 4.09
CA CYS A 76 -0.83 15.39 3.00
C CYS A 76 -0.55 16.77 2.42
N ARG A 77 0.68 17.28 2.61
CA ARG A 77 1.08 18.61 2.12
C ARG A 77 0.96 18.75 0.59
N VAL A 78 1.19 17.67 -0.14
CA VAL A 78 1.16 17.63 -1.60
C VAL A 78 -0.20 17.18 -2.17
N HIS A 79 -1.29 17.21 -1.38
CA HIS A 79 -2.60 16.70 -1.80
C HIS A 79 -3.04 17.20 -3.18
N ASP A 80 -3.02 18.52 -3.37
CA ASP A 80 -3.47 19.23 -4.59
C ASP A 80 -2.28 19.82 -5.35
N SER A 81 -1.08 19.25 -5.15
CA SER A 81 0.14 19.71 -5.77
C SER A 81 0.51 18.85 -6.98
N PRO A 82 1.05 19.45 -8.06
CA PRO A 82 1.64 18.68 -9.16
C PRO A 82 2.86 17.85 -8.74
N GLN A 83 3.41 18.09 -7.54
CA GLN A 83 4.53 17.32 -6.97
C GLN A 83 4.07 15.97 -6.39
N LYS A 84 2.77 15.70 -6.33
CA LYS A 84 2.22 14.44 -5.84
C LYS A 84 2.66 13.29 -6.76
N PRO A 85 3.42 12.30 -6.26
CA PRO A 85 3.94 11.24 -7.11
C PRO A 85 2.83 10.26 -7.50
N LEU A 86 3.03 9.57 -8.62
CA LEU A 86 2.07 8.61 -9.18
C LEU A 86 1.61 7.55 -8.17
N ILE A 87 2.51 7.08 -7.30
CA ILE A 87 2.15 6.08 -6.29
C ILE A 87 1.12 6.60 -5.28
N CYS A 88 1.18 7.88 -4.91
CA CYS A 88 0.18 8.52 -4.05
C CYS A 88 -1.18 8.65 -4.75
N HIS A 89 -1.22 8.80 -6.07
CA HIS A 89 -2.47 8.79 -6.84
C HIS A 89 -3.09 7.39 -6.97
N ARG A 90 -2.25 6.35 -6.91
CA ARG A 90 -2.67 4.95 -7.01
C ARG A 90 -3.10 4.35 -5.68
N PHE A 91 -2.77 4.97 -4.55
CA PHE A 91 -3.31 4.54 -3.26
C PHE A 91 -4.80 4.87 -3.15
N PRO A 92 -5.62 3.97 -2.56
CA PRO A 92 -5.33 2.56 -2.31
C PRO A 92 -5.35 1.75 -3.61
N SER A 93 -4.55 0.68 -3.68
CA SER A 93 -4.50 -0.23 -4.82
C SER A 93 -5.46 -1.42 -4.65
N THR A 94 -5.69 -1.84 -3.41
CA THR A 94 -6.67 -2.90 -3.08
C THR A 94 -7.53 -2.51 -1.87
N LYS A 95 -8.59 -3.27 -1.61
CA LYS A 95 -9.46 -3.04 -0.45
C LYS A 95 -8.69 -3.17 0.86
N GLU A 96 -7.78 -4.13 0.92
CA GLU A 96 -6.95 -4.45 2.08
C GLU A 96 -6.06 -3.27 2.50
N ASP A 97 -5.65 -2.42 1.55
CA ASP A 97 -4.86 -1.21 1.85
C ASP A 97 -5.58 -0.21 2.76
N ILE A 98 -6.92 -0.27 2.84
CA ILE A 98 -7.76 0.67 3.61
C ILE A 98 -8.70 -0.01 4.61
N GLU A 99 -8.57 -1.32 4.85
CA GLU A 99 -9.43 -2.02 5.81
C GLU A 99 -9.32 -1.43 7.22
N ASP A 100 -8.12 -1.01 7.61
CA ASP A 100 -7.85 -0.37 8.90
C ASP A 100 -7.87 1.17 8.83
N ILE A 101 -8.32 1.74 7.71
CA ILE A 101 -8.41 3.19 7.48
C ILE A 101 -9.88 3.60 7.31
N PRO A 102 -10.64 3.74 8.41
CA PRO A 102 -12.09 3.97 8.33
C PRO A 102 -12.45 5.30 7.67
N ASN A 103 -11.53 6.28 7.70
CA ASN A 103 -11.73 7.61 7.15
C ASN A 103 -11.02 7.79 5.80
N CYS A 104 -10.81 6.74 5.00
CA CYS A 104 -10.31 6.92 3.63
C CYS A 104 -11.42 7.46 2.72
N GLY A 105 -11.11 8.46 1.89
CA GLY A 105 -12.04 8.95 0.87
C GLY A 105 -12.24 8.01 -0.32
N PHE A 106 -11.44 6.93 -0.41
CA PHE A 106 -11.60 5.88 -1.41
C PHE A 106 -12.31 4.67 -0.82
N GLY A 107 -13.01 3.93 -1.70
CA GLY A 107 -13.64 2.65 -1.40
C GLY A 107 -13.53 1.69 -2.58
N PHE A 108 -13.97 0.44 -2.37
CA PHE A 108 -13.96 -0.60 -3.40
C PHE A 108 -15.33 -1.25 -3.53
N HIS A 109 -15.82 -1.34 -4.76
CA HIS A 109 -17.08 -2.00 -5.09
C HIS A 109 -16.83 -3.14 -6.10
N PRO A 110 -17.65 -4.20 -6.09
CA PRO A 110 -17.59 -5.22 -7.14
C PRO A 110 -17.83 -4.56 -8.50
N ALA A 111 -16.94 -4.78 -9.46
CA ALA A 111 -17.14 -4.31 -10.82
C ALA A 111 -18.39 -5.02 -11.39
N LEU A 112 -19.45 -4.26 -11.67
CA LEU A 112 -20.64 -4.80 -12.32
C LEU A 112 -20.31 -5.14 -13.78
N PRO A 113 -20.79 -6.28 -14.32
CA PRO A 113 -20.62 -6.57 -15.73
C PRO A 113 -21.44 -5.56 -16.56
N GLY A 114 -20.77 -4.64 -17.26
CA GLY A 114 -21.38 -3.83 -18.32
C GLY A 114 -21.23 -2.31 -18.25
N TRP A 115 -20.49 -1.74 -17.29
CA TRP A 115 -20.20 -0.30 -17.28
C TRP A 115 -18.75 -0.02 -17.75
N PRO A 116 -18.50 0.92 -18.68
CA PRO A 116 -17.14 1.28 -19.03
C PRO A 116 -16.45 1.94 -17.82
N ALA A 117 -15.25 1.45 -17.50
CA ALA A 117 -14.33 2.13 -16.60
C ALA A 117 -13.99 3.50 -17.21
N THR A 118 -14.37 4.57 -16.52
CA THR A 118 -13.99 5.95 -16.86
C THR A 118 -12.56 6.25 -16.44
#